data_AF-A0A3D1Q7D4-F1
#
_entry.id   AF-A0A3D1Q7D4-F1
#
_cell.length_a   1.000
_cell.length_b   1.000
_cell.length_c   1.000
_cell.angle_alpha   90.00
_cell.angle_beta   90.00
_cell.angle_gamma   90.00
#
_symmetry.space_group_name_H-M   'P 1'
#
loop_
_entity.id
_entity.type
_entity.pdbx_description
1 polymer ?
#
loop_
_entity_poly.entity_id
_entity_poly.type
_entity_poly.pdbx_seq_one_letter_code
_entity_poly.pdbx_strand_id
1 'polypeptide(L)'
;MSNLMIENVAILPMSGEDSLIEKGYLIIADDVIDRMGSGAAPQGSYERIIDGSGQVVLPGLVNTHTHAAMTLLRGYADDLPLME
;
A
#
# COMPACT_ATOMS: atom_id res chain seq x y z
N MET A 1 -8.64 -19.11 4.21
CA MET A 1 -9.35 -17.89 3.81
C MET A 1 -8.75 -16.81 4.70
N SER A 2 -7.90 -15.96 4.11
CA SER A 2 -6.96 -15.11 4.85
C SER A 2 -7.74 -14.04 5.64
N ASN A 3 -7.48 -13.94 6.95
CA ASN A 3 -8.06 -12.88 7.79
C ASN A 3 -6.95 -12.09 8.50
N LEU A 4 -6.65 -10.90 7.97
CA LEU A 4 -5.54 -10.04 8.37
C LEU A 4 -6.06 -8.71 8.92
N MET A 5 -5.50 -8.28 10.05
CA MET A 5 -5.67 -6.93 10.59
C MET A 5 -4.35 -6.17 10.58
N ILE A 6 -4.39 -4.90 10.14
CA ILE A 6 -3.34 -3.92 10.34
C ILE A 6 -3.88 -2.85 11.30
N GLU A 7 -3.20 -2.59 12.42
CA GLU A 7 -3.65 -1.63 13.43
C GLU A 7 -2.58 -0.57 13.76
N ASN A 8 -2.99 0.48 14.47
CA ASN A 8 -2.15 1.63 14.84
C ASN A 8 -1.44 2.29 13.66
N VAL A 9 -2.05 2.24 12.47
CA VAL A 9 -1.43 2.66 11.21
C VAL A 9 -2.08 3.93 10.67
N ALA A 10 -1.31 4.77 9.99
CA ALA A 10 -1.89 5.84 9.18
C ALA A 10 -2.48 5.22 7.90
N ILE A 11 -3.63 5.68 7.43
CA ILE A 11 -4.26 5.16 6.21
C ILE A 11 -4.50 6.33 5.26
N LEU A 12 -3.99 6.20 4.04
CA LEU A 12 -4.19 7.14 2.95
C LEU A 12 -5.01 6.45 1.83
N PRO A 13 -6.35 6.55 1.86
CA PRO A 13 -7.24 5.82 0.95
C PRO A 13 -7.18 6.29 -0.50
N MET A 14 -6.64 7.49 -0.76
CA MET A 14 -6.64 8.14 -2.09
C MET A 14 -8.06 8.36 -2.66
N SER A 15 -9.05 8.57 -1.80
CA SER A 15 -10.47 8.74 -2.18
C SER A 15 -10.93 10.19 -2.32
N GLY A 16 -10.05 11.17 -2.07
CA GLY A 16 -10.35 12.59 -2.17
C GLY A 16 -9.40 13.46 -1.33
N GLU A 17 -9.62 14.78 -1.37
CA GLU A 17 -8.96 15.74 -0.49
C GLU A 17 -9.24 15.41 0.98
N ASP A 18 -8.25 15.61 1.86
CA ASP A 18 -8.32 15.38 3.31
C ASP A 18 -8.76 13.96 3.74
N SER A 19 -8.51 12.94 2.92
CA SER A 19 -8.88 11.54 3.22
C SER A 19 -7.96 10.80 4.20
N LEU A 20 -6.94 11.47 4.76
CA LEU A 20 -5.97 10.87 5.67
C LEU A 20 -6.63 10.46 7.00
N ILE A 21 -6.46 9.20 7.38
CA ILE A 21 -6.71 8.71 8.73
C ILE A 21 -5.37 8.62 9.44
N GLU A 22 -5.07 9.54 10.38
CA GLU A 22 -3.76 9.61 11.04
C GLU A 22 -3.44 8.37 11.90
N LYS A 23 -4.45 7.79 12.52
CA LYS A 23 -4.34 6.55 13.30
C LYS A 23 -5.61 5.73 13.16
N GLY A 24 -5.48 4.56 12.57
CA GLY A 24 -6.60 3.69 12.28
C GLY A 24 -6.23 2.21 12.17
N TYR A 25 -7.14 1.47 11.54
CA TYR A 25 -7.03 0.05 11.29
C TYR A 25 -7.57 -0.31 9.90
N LEU A 26 -7.04 -1.38 9.31
CA LEU A 26 -7.49 -2.00 8.06
C LEU A 26 -7.68 -3.51 8.29
N ILE A 27 -8.84 -4.03 7.93
CA ILE A 27 -9.17 -5.45 7.97
C ILE A 27 -9.30 -5.95 6.53
N ILE A 28 -8.58 -7.03 6.24
CA ILE A 28 -8.58 -7.73 4.96
C ILE A 28 -9.12 -9.14 5.22
N ALA A 29 -10.19 -9.50 4.55
CA ALA A 29 -10.81 -10.81 4.60
C ALA A 29 -10.93 -11.34 3.17
N ASP A 30 -10.51 -12.58 2.93
CA ASP A 30 -10.64 -13.24 1.61
C ASP A 30 -10.06 -12.41 0.46
N ASP A 31 -8.86 -11.86 0.70
CA ASP A 31 -8.09 -11.02 -0.22
C ASP A 31 -8.80 -9.73 -0.67
N VAL A 32 -9.88 -9.32 0.01
CA VAL A 32 -10.56 -8.05 -0.18
C VAL A 32 -10.49 -7.18 1.07
N ILE A 33 -10.53 -5.86 0.87
CA ILE A 33 -10.68 -4.91 1.98
C ILE A 33 -12.11 -5.05 2.51
N ASP A 34 -12.26 -5.60 3.72
CA ASP A 34 -13.55 -5.70 4.39
C ASP A 34 -13.94 -4.36 5.04
N ARG A 35 -13.01 -3.78 5.82
CA ARG A 35 -13.27 -2.56 6.57
C ARG A 35 -11.98 -1.79 6.88
N MET A 36 -12.10 -0.48 6.94
CA MET A 36 -11.10 0.40 7.56
C MET A 36 -11.78 1.48 8.41
N GLY A 37 -11.05 2.05 9.36
CA GLY A 37 -11.57 3.14 10.19
C GLY A 37 -10.49 3.79 11.04
N SER A 38 -10.86 4.89 11.70
CA SER A 38 -10.00 5.58 12.67
C SER A 38 -10.06 4.93 14.06
N GLY A 39 -9.04 5.17 14.87
CA GLY A 39 -8.97 4.73 16.26
C GLY A 39 -8.57 3.27 16.43
N ALA A 40 -9.02 2.67 17.53
CA ALA A 40 -8.70 1.28 17.88
C ALA A 40 -9.46 0.29 17.00
N ALA A 41 -8.80 -0.80 16.62
CA ALA A 41 -9.41 -1.84 15.82
C ALA A 41 -10.51 -2.59 16.60
N PRO A 42 -11.57 -3.08 15.90
CA PRO A 42 -12.59 -3.93 16.50
C PRO A 42 -11.97 -5.20 17.11
N GLN A 43 -12.45 -5.59 18.29
CA GLN A 43 -12.09 -6.86 18.90
C GLN A 43 -12.59 -8.03 18.05
N GLY A 44 -11.75 -9.04 17.88
CA GLY A 44 -12.06 -10.20 17.03
C GLY A 44 -10.92 -11.21 16.98
N SER A 45 -11.18 -12.35 16.35
CA SER A 45 -10.13 -13.31 16.03
C SER A 45 -9.65 -13.06 14.61
N TYR A 46 -8.38 -12.71 14.47
CA TYR A 46 -7.70 -12.52 13.19
C TYR A 46 -6.57 -13.55 13.10
N GLU A 47 -6.34 -14.11 11.92
CA GLU A 47 -5.26 -15.08 11.71
C GLU A 47 -3.89 -14.41 11.83
N ARG A 48 -3.81 -13.13 11.42
CA ARG A 48 -2.61 -12.32 11.51
C ARG A 48 -2.95 -10.89 11.91
N ILE A 49 -2.14 -10.34 12.81
CA ILE A 49 -2.20 -8.93 13.21
C ILE A 49 -0.85 -8.29 12.92
N ILE A 50 -0.85 -7.12 12.29
CA ILE A 50 0.32 -6.29 12.01
C ILE A 50 0.15 -4.97 12.76
N ASP A 51 1.11 -4.63 13.62
CA ASP A 51 1.23 -3.29 14.19
C ASP A 51 1.94 -2.37 13.19
N GLY A 52 1.19 -1.41 12.64
CA GLY A 52 1.68 -0.43 11.67
C GLY A 52 2.08 0.90 12.30
N SER A 53 2.37 0.94 13.60
CA SER A 53 2.83 2.14 14.30
C SER A 53 3.99 2.82 13.57
N GLY A 54 3.83 4.10 13.24
CA GLY A 54 4.83 4.88 12.49
C GLY A 54 4.91 4.57 10.99
N GLN A 55 3.98 3.78 10.45
CA GLN A 55 3.87 3.45 9.04
C GLN A 55 2.55 3.98 8.44
N VAL A 56 2.48 3.94 7.10
CA VAL A 56 1.29 4.32 6.33
C VAL A 56 0.87 3.19 5.41
N VAL A 57 -0.43 2.91 5.37
CA VAL A 57 -1.07 2.08 4.34
C VAL A 57 -1.60 3.00 3.25
N LEU A 58 -1.29 2.65 2.00
CA LEU A 58 -1.82 3.27 0.80
C LEU A 58 -2.11 2.17 -0.23
N PRO A 59 -2.94 2.44 -1.25
CA PRO A 59 -3.05 1.56 -2.41
C PRO A 59 -1.67 1.27 -3.02
N GLY A 60 -1.48 0.04 -3.49
CA GLY A 60 -0.28 -0.33 -4.21
C GLY A 60 -0.08 0.54 -5.45
N LEU A 61 1.15 0.96 -5.70
CA LEU A 61 1.47 1.79 -6.87
C LEU A 61 1.26 0.98 -8.16
N VAL A 62 0.54 1.55 -9.12
CA VAL A 62 0.29 0.94 -10.43
C VAL A 62 1.31 1.48 -11.44
N ASN A 63 2.24 0.62 -11.86
CA ASN A 63 3.20 0.94 -12.93
C ASN A 63 2.53 0.70 -14.29
N THR A 64 2.16 1.78 -14.98
CA THR A 64 1.37 1.73 -16.23
C THR A 64 2.20 1.39 -17.46
N HIS A 65 3.53 1.53 -17.41
CA HIS A 65 4.40 1.26 -18.54
C HIS A 65 5.84 1.01 -18.07
N THR A 66 6.40 -0.15 -18.44
CA THR A 66 7.80 -0.47 -18.15
C THR A 66 8.39 -1.46 -19.15
N HIS A 67 9.66 -1.26 -19.51
CA HIS A 67 10.45 -2.23 -20.24
C HIS A 67 11.28 -3.05 -19.25
N ALA A 68 10.65 -4.04 -18.59
CA ALA A 68 11.27 -4.77 -17.49
C ALA A 68 12.65 -5.37 -17.83
N ALA A 69 12.78 -5.96 -19.02
CA ALA A 69 14.03 -6.58 -19.49
C ALA A 69 15.20 -5.60 -19.65
N MET A 70 14.92 -4.31 -19.92
CA MET A 70 15.95 -3.28 -20.04
C MET A 70 16.61 -2.93 -18.70
N THR A 71 16.14 -3.48 -17.58
CA THR A 71 16.85 -3.38 -16.30
C THR A 71 18.28 -3.90 -16.37
N LEU A 72 18.55 -4.89 -17.24
CA LEU A 72 19.92 -5.39 -17.48
C LEU A 72 20.84 -4.36 -18.13
N LEU A 73 20.26 -3.32 -18.75
CA LEU A 73 20.96 -2.23 -19.43
C LEU A 73 20.90 -0.92 -18.63
N ARG A 74 20.57 -0.98 -17.34
CA ARG A 74 20.44 0.21 -16.48
C ARG A 74 21.76 0.99 -16.46
N GLY A 75 21.75 2.22 -16.95
CA GLY A 75 22.91 3.09 -17.06
C GLY A 75 23.88 2.75 -18.20
N TYR A 76 23.48 1.90 -19.16
CA TYR A 76 24.36 1.48 -20.25
C TYR A 76 24.60 2.58 -21.31
N ALA A 77 23.63 3.45 -21.53
CA ALA A 77 23.60 4.41 -22.64
C ALA A 77 23.09 5.78 -22.19
N ASP A 78 23.59 6.25 -21.05
CA ASP A 78 23.31 7.60 -20.56
C ASP A 78 24.04 8.65 -21.43
N ASP A 79 23.53 9.89 -21.44
CA ASP A 79 24.13 11.04 -22.15
C ASP A 79 24.32 10.90 -23.68
N LEU A 80 23.62 9.95 -24.31
CA LEU A 80 23.58 9.81 -25.77
C LEU A 80 22.31 10.43 -26.38
N PRO A 81 22.37 10.96 -27.61
CA PRO A 81 21.18 11.46 -28.29
C PRO A 81 20.23 10.30 -28.60
N LEU A 82 18.92 10.58 -28.55
CA LEU A 82 17.89 9.58 -28.89
C LEU A 82 17.99 9.16 -30.37
N MET A 83 18.29 10.12 -31.24
CA MET A 83 18.50 9.98 -32.68
C MET A 83 19.61 10.95 -33.10
N GLU A 84 20.31 10.65 -34.21
CA GLU A 84 21.33 11.53 -34.80
C GLU A 84 20.76 12.81 -35.40
#